data_AF-A0A526YFC9-F1
#
_entry.id   AF-A0A526YFC9-F1
#
_cell.length_a   1.000
_cell.length_b   1.000
_cell.length_c   1.000
_cell.angle_alpha   90.00
_cell.angle_beta   90.00
_cell.angle_gamma   90.00
#
_symmetry.space_group_name_H-M   'P 1'
#
loop_
_entity.id
_entity.type
_entity.pdbx_description
1 polymer ?
#
loop_
_entity_poly.entity_id
_entity_poly.type
_entity_poly.pdbx_seq_one_letter_code
_entity_poly.pdbx_strand_id
1 'polypeptide(L)'
;APWITPFDPQLRVAGAYLPPSAGHWFGTDEIGRDLFSRVILGVQYTWLPGLAVISFTLIVGSLVGLISGLMGDKVDLVIERIIDLFLVLPSTLI
;
A
#
# COMPACT_ATOMS: atom_id res chain seq x y z
N ALA A 1 -19.21 -9.29 -8.58
CA ALA A 1 -18.03 -9.88 -7.90
C ALA A 1 -18.48 -10.62 -6.65
N PRO A 2 -19.04 -11.85 -6.75
CA PRO A 2 -19.60 -12.56 -5.60
C PRO A 2 -18.66 -13.59 -4.97
N TRP A 3 -17.46 -13.81 -5.52
CA TRP A 3 -16.65 -14.99 -5.14
C TRP A 3 -15.66 -14.73 -4.00
N ILE A 4 -15.37 -13.46 -3.69
CA ILE A 4 -14.33 -13.09 -2.71
C ILE A 4 -14.95 -12.32 -1.53
N THR A 5 -16.09 -11.66 -1.73
CA THR A 5 -16.77 -10.89 -0.68
C THR A 5 -18.06 -11.58 -0.23
N PRO A 6 -18.37 -11.57 1.08
CA PRO A 6 -19.63 -12.11 1.61
C PRO A 6 -20.87 -11.39 1.08
N PHE A 7 -20.75 -10.08 0.81
CA PHE A 7 -21.82 -9.23 0.31
C PHE A 7 -21.40 -8.48 -0.95
N ASP A 8 -22.38 -7.97 -1.72
CA ASP A 8 -22.10 -7.03 -2.80
C ASP A 8 -21.63 -5.69 -2.20
N PRO A 9 -20.41 -5.21 -2.51
CA PRO A 9 -19.84 -4.00 -1.91
C PRO A 9 -20.60 -2.70 -2.25
N GLN A 10 -21.43 -2.70 -3.29
CA GLN A 10 -22.17 -1.52 -3.73
C GLN A 10 -23.58 -1.46 -3.16
N LEU A 11 -24.14 -2.60 -2.73
CA LEU A 11 -25.51 -2.69 -2.26
C LEU A 11 -25.60 -2.47 -0.75
N ARG A 12 -26.68 -1.82 -0.32
CA ARG A 12 -27.05 -1.76 1.09
C ARG A 12 -27.53 -3.14 1.53
N VAL A 13 -26.96 -3.63 2.63
CA VAL A 13 -27.25 -4.97 3.16
C VAL A 13 -27.80 -4.95 4.57
N ALA A 14 -27.59 -3.88 5.35
CA ALA A 14 -28.12 -3.75 6.70
C ALA A 14 -28.35 -2.29 7.13
N GLY A 15 -28.53 -2.06 8.44
CA GLY A 15 -28.58 -0.73 9.05
C GLY A 15 -27.26 0.01 8.91
N ALA A 16 -27.28 1.34 9.02
CA ALA A 16 -26.09 2.17 9.01
C ALA A 16 -25.33 2.08 10.35
N TYR A 17 -24.01 2.21 10.31
CA TYR A 17 -23.12 2.22 11.49
C TYR A 17 -23.31 1.03 12.44
N LEU A 18 -23.55 -0.16 11.90
CA LEU A 18 -23.57 -1.37 12.73
C LEU A 18 -22.15 -1.69 13.20
N PRO A 19 -21.97 -2.09 14.46
CA PRO A 19 -20.68 -2.52 14.97
C PRO A 19 -20.24 -3.84 14.30
N PRO A 20 -18.93 -4.15 14.35
CA PRO A 20 -18.39 -5.46 13.96
C PRO A 20 -19.17 -6.62 14.59
N SER A 21 -19.56 -7.59 13.77
CA SER A 21 -20.31 -8.77 14.19
C SER A 21 -20.04 -9.98 13.27
N ALA A 22 -20.50 -11.17 13.66
CA ALA A 22 -20.38 -12.37 12.82
C ALA A 22 -21.08 -12.23 11.45
N GLY A 23 -22.13 -11.39 11.38
CA GLY A 23 -22.81 -11.07 10.12
C GLY A 23 -22.11 -9.98 9.30
N HIS A 24 -21.42 -9.03 9.94
CA HIS A 24 -20.68 -7.95 9.30
C HIS A 24 -19.33 -7.78 9.99
N TRP A 25 -18.28 -8.41 9.47
CA TRP A 25 -17.00 -8.55 10.19
C TRP A 25 -16.37 -7.22 10.60
N PHE A 26 -16.50 -6.19 9.75
CA PHE A 26 -16.02 -4.83 10.04
C PHE A 26 -17.16 -3.84 10.32
N GLY A 27 -18.40 -4.33 10.42
CA GLY A 27 -19.59 -3.49 10.53
C GLY A 27 -20.03 -2.92 9.17
N THR A 28 -20.89 -1.90 9.23
CA THR A 28 -21.43 -1.24 8.04
C THR A 28 -21.12 0.25 8.00
N ASP A 29 -21.07 0.80 6.78
CA ASP A 29 -20.90 2.23 6.58
C ASP A 29 -22.18 3.05 6.83
N GLU A 30 -22.10 4.36 6.59
CA GLU A 30 -23.19 5.33 6.74
C GLU A 30 -24.44 5.02 5.90
N ILE A 31 -24.30 4.25 4.81
CA ILE A 31 -25.41 3.85 3.93
C ILE A 31 -25.83 2.40 4.19
N GLY A 32 -25.17 1.69 5.10
CA GLY A 32 -25.49 0.30 5.46
C GLY A 32 -24.87 -0.74 4.52
N ARG A 33 -23.76 -0.41 3.86
CA ARG A 33 -22.96 -1.35 3.05
C ARG A 33 -21.93 -2.05 3.94
N ASP A 34 -21.62 -3.30 3.63
CA ASP A 34 -20.64 -4.09 4.39
C ASP A 34 -19.21 -3.57 4.18
N LEU A 35 -18.56 -3.13 5.26
CA LEU A 35 -17.21 -2.54 5.20
C LEU A 35 -16.14 -3.54 4.79
N PHE A 36 -16.25 -4.80 5.24
CA PHE A 36 -15.29 -5.85 4.89
C PHE A 36 -15.27 -6.09 3.38
N SER A 37 -16.45 -6.24 2.78
CA SER A 37 -16.60 -6.42 1.33
C SER A 37 -16.03 -5.24 0.54
N ARG A 38 -16.19 -4.01 1.05
CA ARG A 38 -15.60 -2.81 0.43
C ARG A 38 -14.07 -2.75 0.53
N VAL A 39 -13.49 -3.18 1.66
CA VAL A 39 -12.02 -3.25 1.83
C VAL A 39 -11.42 -4.26 0.87
N ILE A 40 -11.99 -5.47 0.79
CA ILE A 40 -11.53 -6.52 -0.12
C ILE A 40 -11.61 -6.07 -1.59
N LEU A 41 -12.69 -5.39 -1.97
CA LEU A 41 -12.79 -4.79 -3.30
C LEU A 41 -11.70 -3.73 -3.51
N GLY A 42 -11.40 -2.90 -2.51
CA GLY A 42 -10.30 -1.94 -2.54
C GLY A 42 -8.94 -2.60 -2.78
N VAL A 43 -8.67 -3.75 -2.14
CA VAL A 43 -7.43 -4.52 -2.33
C VAL A 43 -7.23 -4.91 -3.79
N GLN A 44 -8.30 -5.30 -4.51
CA GLN A 44 -8.22 -5.69 -5.93
C GLN A 44 -7.69 -4.58 -6.84
N TYR A 45 -7.90 -3.32 -6.47
CA TYR A 45 -7.41 -2.19 -7.25
C TYR A 45 -6.00 -1.76 -6.86
N THR A 46 -5.55 -2.02 -5.64
CA THR A 46 -4.27 -1.50 -5.11
C THR A 46 -3.12 -2.50 -5.15
N TRP A 47 -3.39 -3.82 -5.16
CA TRP A 47 -2.34 -4.83 -5.06
C TRP A 47 -1.36 -4.81 -6.24
N LEU A 48 -1.85 -4.71 -7.48
CA LEU A 48 -1.01 -4.81 -8.67
C LEU A 48 -0.12 -3.56 -8.86
N PRO A 49 -0.64 -2.32 -8.78
CA PRO A 49 0.21 -1.13 -8.82
C PRO A 49 1.23 -1.11 -7.67
N GLY A 50 0.84 -1.51 -6.45
CA GLY A 50 1.75 -1.57 -5.32
C GLY A 50 2.90 -2.54 -5.54
N LEU A 51 2.61 -3.74 -6.06
CA LEU A 51 3.63 -4.73 -6.39
C LEU A 51 4.56 -4.24 -7.50
N ALA A 52 4.03 -3.58 -8.52
CA ALA A 52 4.83 -3.01 -9.61
C ALA A 52 5.85 -1.97 -9.10
N VAL A 53 5.43 -1.07 -8.21
CA VAL A 53 6.32 -0.06 -7.61
C VAL A 53 7.41 -0.74 -6.78
N ILE A 54 7.04 -1.70 -5.92
CA ILE A 54 8.01 -2.43 -5.08
C ILE A 54 9.05 -3.15 -5.95
N SER A 55 8.62 -3.88 -6.98
CA SER A 55 9.53 -4.58 -7.88
C SER A 55 10.46 -3.63 -8.63
N PHE A 56 9.93 -2.50 -9.11
CA PHE A 56 10.72 -1.50 -9.80
C PHE A 56 11.77 -0.87 -8.88
N THR A 57 11.37 -0.41 -7.69
CA THR A 57 12.29 0.17 -6.71
C THR A 57 13.34 -0.83 -6.25
N LEU A 58 12.99 -2.11 -6.10
CA LEU A 58 13.95 -3.16 -5.75
C LEU A 58 15.01 -3.32 -6.85
N ILE A 59 14.61 -3.38 -8.12
CA ILE A 59 15.53 -3.53 -9.24
C ILE A 59 16.43 -2.30 -9.36
N VAL A 60 15.86 -1.10 -9.41
CA VAL A 60 16.63 0.13 -9.58
C VAL A 60 17.52 0.39 -8.37
N GLY A 61 16.98 0.27 -7.16
CA GLY A 61 17.71 0.49 -5.92
C GLY A 61 18.86 -0.50 -5.73
N SER A 62 18.65 -1.79 -6.06
CA SER A 62 19.73 -2.78 -5.99
C SER A 62 20.82 -2.54 -7.03
N LEU A 63 20.48 -2.12 -8.25
CA LEU A 63 21.47 -1.76 -9.27
C LEU A 63 22.31 -0.56 -8.82
N VAL A 64 21.66 0.48 -8.28
CA VAL A 64 22.38 1.66 -7.73
C VAL A 64 23.29 1.25 -6.58
N GLY A 65 22.81 0.43 -5.64
CA GLY A 65 23.62 -0.07 -4.52
C GLY A 65 24.81 -0.92 -4.96
N LEU A 66 24.62 -1.78 -5.97
CA LEU A 66 25.71 -2.57 -6.56
C LEU A 66 26.76 -1.68 -7.23
N ILE A 67 26.33 -0.66 -7.99
CA ILE A 67 27.25 0.29 -8.62
C ILE A 67 28.06 1.05 -7.57
N SER A 68 27.40 1.50 -6.49
CA SER A 68 28.03 2.14 -5.34
C SER A 68 29.14 1.26 -4.74
N GLY A 69 28.82 0.00 -4.47
CA GLY A 69 29.77 -0.92 -3.83
C GLY A 69 30.91 -1.43 -4.72
N LEU A 70 30.78 -1.38 -6.05
CA LEU A 70 31.77 -1.92 -6.99
C LEU A 70 32.69 -0.85 -7.61
N MET A 71 32.26 0.41 -7.75
CA MET A 71 33.03 1.46 -8.44
C MET A 71 34.03 2.22 -7.55
N GLY A 72 34.13 1.89 -6.26
CA GLY A 72 35.09 2.46 -5.31
C GLY A 72 34.65 3.79 -4.67
N ASP A 73 35.50 4.31 -3.78
CA ASP A 73 35.14 5.30 -2.75
C ASP A 73 34.46 6.58 -3.27
N LYS A 74 34.82 7.08 -4.46
CA LYS A 74 34.29 8.37 -4.96
C LYS A 74 32.83 8.30 -5.42
N VAL A 75 32.46 7.22 -6.12
CA VAL A 75 31.08 7.03 -6.59
C VAL A 75 30.19 6.72 -5.40
N ASP A 76 30.69 5.89 -4.49
CA ASP A 76 30.02 5.54 -3.24
C ASP A 76 29.71 6.78 -2.39
N LEU A 77 30.71 7.64 -2.15
CA LEU A 77 30.54 8.89 -1.40
C LEU A 77 29.48 9.83 -2.00
N VAL A 78 29.37 9.91 -3.33
CA VAL A 78 28.37 10.77 -3.98
C VAL A 78 26.97 10.19 -3.80
N ILE A 79 26.81 8.89 -4.00
CA ILE A 79 25.51 8.19 -3.84
C ILE A 79 25.05 8.27 -2.39
N GLU A 80 25.94 8.00 -1.44
CA GLU A 80 25.67 8.11 0.00
C GLU A 80 25.22 9.52 0.37
N ARG A 81 25.88 10.57 -0.16
CA ARG A 81 25.48 11.96 0.13
C ARG A 81 24.11 12.33 -0.40
N ILE A 82 23.73 11.82 -1.57
CA ILE A 82 22.39 12.05 -2.10
C ILE A 82 21.36 11.37 -1.19
N ILE A 83 21.61 10.14 -0.77
CA ILE A 83 20.73 9.40 0.15
C ILE A 83 20.60 10.14 1.49
N ASP A 84 21.71 10.59 2.07
CA ASP A 84 21.73 11.37 3.32
C ASP A 84 20.87 12.64 3.22
N LEU A 85 20.92 13.35 2.08
CA LEU A 85 20.11 14.56 1.86
C LEU A 85 18.61 14.25 1.89
N PHE A 86 18.18 13.12 1.33
CA PHE A 86 16.78 12.70 1.38
C PHE A 86 16.38 12.25 2.79
N LEU A 87 17.26 11.55 3.51
CA LEU A 87 16.98 11.02 4.86
C LEU A 87 17.07 12.07 5.97
N VAL A 88 17.79 13.18 5.73
CA VAL A 88 17.89 14.30 6.68
C VAL A 88 16.54 15.01 6.88
N LEU A 89 15.63 14.94 5.90
CA LEU A 89 14.32 15.57 6.00
C LEU A 89 13.39 14.75 6.92
N PRO A 90 12.83 15.36 7.98
CA PRO A 90 11.85 14.70 8.83
C PRO A 90 10.63 14.24 8.03
N SER A 91 10.13 13.04 8.28
CA SER A 91 8.94 12.47 7.62
C SER A 91 7.64 13.28 7.83
N THR A 92 7.68 14.32 8.65
CA THR A 92 6.58 15.27 8.88
C THR A 92 6.58 16.46 7.91
N LEU A 93 7.67 16.67 7.16
CA LEU A 93 7.83 17.76 6.19
C LEU A 93 7.58 17.32 4.73
N ILE A 94 7.37 16.02 4.49
CA ILE A 94 7.00 15.39 3.21
C ILE A 94 5.53 15.00 3.29
#